data_AF-A0A967XJR3-F1
#
_entry.id   AF-A0A967XJR3-F1
#
_cell.length_a   1.000
_cell.length_b   1.000
_cell.length_c   1.000
_cell.angle_alpha   90.00
_cell.angle_beta   90.00
_cell.angle_gamma   90.00
#
_symmetry.space_group_name_H-M   'P 1'
#
loop_
_entity.id
_entity.type
_entity.pdbx_description
1 polymer ?
#
loop_
_entity_poly.entity_id
_entity_poly.type
_entity_poly.pdbx_seq_one_letter_code
_entity_poly.pdbx_strand_id
1 'polypeptide(L)' 'GDGWLDLFMTHVATETHTLYVNRGGLFDDATVTRGLALPSKALTGFGVGFADFDHDGTVDLYVANGRVARLEPTHDPADP' A
#
# COMPACT_ATOMS: atom_id res chain seq x y z
N GLY A 1 4.97 -6.00 -18.65
CA GLY A 1 6.02 -5.27 -17.91
C GLY A 1 7.24 -5.07 -18.79
N ASP A 2 8.27 -4.40 -18.29
CA ASP A 2 9.55 -4.15 -18.98
C ASP A 2 10.63 -5.22 -18.69
N GLY A 3 10.29 -6.23 -17.87
CA GLY A 3 11.15 -7.37 -17.55
C GLY A 3 12.03 -7.17 -16.31
N TRP A 4 11.88 -6.04 -15.62
CA TRP A 4 12.66 -5.70 -14.44
C TRP A 4 11.77 -5.87 -13.20
N LEU A 5 12.39 -6.19 -12.06
CA LEU A 5 11.64 -6.34 -10.82
C LEU A 5 11.36 -4.95 -10.23
N ASP A 6 10.07 -4.62 -10.13
CA ASP A 6 9.52 -3.44 -9.47
C ASP A 6 9.29 -3.68 -7.96
N LEU A 7 9.00 -2.63 -7.21
CA LEU A 7 8.68 -2.71 -5.78
C LEU A 7 7.35 -2.03 -5.46
N PHE A 8 6.55 -2.67 -4.61
CA PHE A 8 5.36 -2.05 -4.02
C PHE A 8 5.50 -2.02 -2.50
N MET A 9 5.20 -0.87 -1.90
CA MET A 9 5.34 -0.64 -0.46
C MET A 9 4.01 -0.17 0.13
N THR A 10 3.52 -0.90 1.13
CA THR A 10 2.32 -0.53 1.89
C THR A 10 2.68 0.42 3.03
N HIS A 11 1.81 1.39 3.29
CA HIS A 11 1.97 2.39 4.34
C HIS A 11 0.72 2.47 5.23
N VAL A 12 0.81 3.29 6.28
CA VAL A 12 -0.32 3.61 7.16
C VAL A 12 -1.25 4.63 6.52
N ALA A 13 -2.49 4.70 7.00
CA ALA A 13 -3.44 5.72 6.57
C ALA A 13 -2.84 7.13 6.68
N THR A 14 -3.23 8.01 5.76
CA THR A 14 -2.70 9.36 5.46
C THR A 14 -1.47 9.41 4.56
N GLU A 15 -0.79 8.27 4.37
CA GLU A 15 0.28 8.10 3.39
C GLU A 15 -0.23 7.30 2.18
N THR A 16 0.38 7.50 1.01
CA THR A 16 0.08 6.70 -0.17
C THR A 16 0.93 5.44 -0.15
N HIS A 17 0.37 4.28 -0.49
CA HIS A 17 1.19 3.11 -0.83
C HIS A 17 1.99 3.44 -2.08
N THR A 18 3.25 3.04 -2.12
CA THR A 18 4.17 3.49 -3.17
C THR A 18 4.48 2.37 -4.15
N LEU A 19 4.28 2.64 -5.44
CA LEU A 19 4.78 1.80 -6.53
C LEU A 19 6.08 2.41 -7.08
N TYR A 20 7.18 1.72 -6.85
CA TYR A 20 8.49 2.05 -7.39
C TYR A 20 8.77 1.21 -8.64
N VAL A 21 8.88 1.87 -9.80
CA VAL A 21 9.19 1.20 -11.07
C VAL A 21 10.70 1.23 -11.31
N ASN A 22 11.27 0.07 -11.59
CA ASN A 22 12.70 -0.10 -11.81
C ASN A 22 13.08 0.34 -13.23
N ARG A 23 14.16 1.12 -13.33
CA ARG A 23 14.64 1.76 -14.57
C ARG A 23 16.11 1.50 -14.88
N GLY A 24 16.75 0.55 -14.23
CA GLY A 24 18.21 0.53 -14.29
C GLY A 24 18.92 0.06 -13.03
N GLY A 25 18.18 -0.32 -11.98
CA GLY A 25 18.67 -0.21 -10.61
C GLY A 25 18.41 1.16 -9.98
N LEU A 26 17.77 2.07 -10.72
CA LEU A 26 17.12 3.27 -10.20
C LEU A 26 15.61 3.04 -10.14
N PHE A 27 14.94 3.68 -9.19
CA PHE A 27 13.51 3.49 -8.95
C PHE A 27 12.77 4.82 -9.04
N ASP A 28 11.78 4.88 -9.93
CA ASP A 28 10.86 6.01 -10.05
C ASP A 28 9.63 5.75 -9.20
N ASP A 29 9.20 6.74 -8.42
CA ASP A 29 7.86 6.72 -7.82
C ASP A 29 6.80 6.93 -8.91
N ALA A 30 6.08 5.86 -9.24
CA ALA A 30 5.02 5.85 -10.24
C ALA A 30 3.61 5.88 -9.63
N THR A 31 3.49 6.11 -8.33
CA THR A 31 2.24 5.94 -7.58
C THR A 31 1.11 6.81 -8.11
N VAL A 32 1.39 8.09 -8.37
CA VAL A 32 0.40 9.04 -8.89
C VAL A 32 0.07 8.73 -10.35
N THR A 33 1.10 8.49 -11.17
CA THR A 33 0.92 8.27 -12.61
C THR A 33 0.20 6.97 -12.93
N ARG A 34 0.25 5.99 -12.02
CA ARG A 34 -0.51 4.73 -12.09
C ARG A 34 -1.84 4.75 -11.35
N GLY A 35 -2.24 5.90 -10.79
CA GLY A 35 -3.54 6.06 -10.13
C GLY A 35 -3.67 5.38 -8.76
N LEU A 36 -2.56 4.96 -8.14
CA LEU A 36 -2.55 4.22 -6.87
C LEU A 36 -2.59 5.12 -5.63
N ALA A 37 -2.31 6.42 -5.80
CA ALA A 37 -2.25 7.37 -4.69
C ALA A 37 -3.59 7.51 -3.95
N LEU A 38 -4.67 7.86 -4.66
CA LEU A 38 -5.96 8.13 -4.02
C LEU A 38 -6.61 6.88 -3.40
N PRO A 39 -6.62 5.70 -4.05
CA PRO A 39 -7.19 4.50 -3.47
C PRO A 39 -6.49 4.04 -2.19
N SER A 40 -5.18 4.29 -2.06
CA SER A 40 -4.40 3.84 -0.90
C SER A 40 -4.38 4.83 0.27
N LYS A 41 -4.54 6.13 0.01
CA LYS A 41 -4.29 7.21 1.00
C LYS A 41 -5.07 7.08 2.31
N ALA A 42 -6.28 6.53 2.28
CA ALA A 42 -7.13 6.39 3.45
C ALA A 42 -6.99 5.03 4.18
N LEU A 43 -6.07 4.17 3.73
CA LEU A 43 -5.98 2.78 4.14
C LEU A 43 -4.63 2.48 4.81
N THR A 44 -4.66 1.73 5.90
CA THR A 44 -3.45 1.12 6.46
C THR A 44 -3.29 -0.27 5.87
N GLY A 45 -2.20 -0.47 5.12
CA GLY A 45 -1.87 -1.78 4.55
C GLY A 45 -1.20 -2.68 5.60
N PHE A 46 -1.69 -3.91 5.72
CA PHE A 46 -1.13 -4.95 6.60
C PHE A 46 -0.39 -6.04 5.85
N GLY A 47 -0.65 -6.18 4.56
CA GLY A 47 0.01 -7.16 3.70
C GLY A 47 -0.29 -6.90 2.24
N VAL A 48 0.59 -7.41 1.38
CA VAL A 48 0.48 -7.32 -0.06
C VAL A 48 0.76 -8.69 -0.68
N GLY A 49 0.02 -9.02 -1.72
CA GLY A 49 0.21 -10.24 -2.52
C GLY A 49 0.18 -9.94 -4.01
N PHE A 50 0.91 -10.75 -4.76
CA PHE A 50 0.98 -10.69 -6.22
C PHE A 50 0.55 -12.03 -6.79
N ALA A 51 -0.47 -12.02 -7.63
CA ALA A 51 -0.98 -13.19 -8.34
C ALA A 51 -1.75 -12.72 -9.57
N ASP A 52 -1.85 -13.57 -10.59
CA ASP A 52 -2.74 -13.35 -11.72
C ASP A 52 -4.12 -13.94 -11.35
N PHE A 53 -5.06 -13.09 -10.92
CA PHE A 53 -6.35 -13.52 -10.38
C PHE A 53 -7.40 -13.76 -11.47
N ASP A 54 -7.30 -13.07 -12.60
CA ASP A 54 -8.26 -13.19 -13.70
C ASP A 54 -7.73 -13.98 -14.90
N HIS A 55 -6.49 -14.49 -14.80
CA HIS A 55 -5.79 -15.31 -15.78
C HIS A 55 -5.54 -14.59 -17.11
N ASP A 56 -5.32 -13.27 -17.08
CA ASP A 56 -4.99 -12.48 -18.28
C ASP A 56 -3.48 -12.49 -18.61
N GLY A 57 -2.66 -13.13 -17.78
CA GLY A 57 -1.20 -13.21 -17.92
C GLY A 57 -0.46 -11.98 -17.37
N THR A 58 -1.18 -11.00 -16.83
CA THR A 58 -0.65 -9.86 -16.08
C THR A 58 -0.75 -10.16 -14.59
N VAL A 59 0.32 -9.91 -13.84
CA VAL A 59 0.29 -10.08 -12.40
C VAL A 59 -0.49 -8.94 -11.77
N ASP A 60 -1.54 -9.27 -11.03
CA ASP A 60 -2.31 -8.33 -10.23
C ASP A 60 -1.67 -8.05 -8.88
N LEU A 61 -2.11 -6.96 -8.28
CA LEU A 61 -1.73 -6.52 -6.94
C LEU A 61 -2.95 -6.58 -6.01
N TYR A 62 -2.82 -7.34 -4.92
CA TYR A 62 -3.79 -7.34 -3.84
C TYR A 62 -3.19 -6.74 -2.57
N VAL A 63 -3.93 -5.83 -1.91
CA VAL A 63 -3.53 -5.24 -0.63
C VAL A 63 -4.58 -5.55 0.43
N ALA A 64 -4.15 -6.26 1.48
CA ALA A 64 -4.96 -6.47 2.68
C ALA A 64 -4.88 -5.22 3.55
N ASN A 65 -5.99 -4.50 3.67
CA ASN A 65 -6.08 -3.29 4.46
C ASN A 65 -6.83 -3.54 5.76
N GLY A 66 -6.53 -2.74 6.78
CA GLY A 66 -7.35 -2.69 7.98
C GLY A 66 -7.33 -1.33 8.64
N ARG A 67 -8.11 -1.20 9.71
CA ARG A 67 -8.25 0.06 10.46
C ARG A 67 -7.47 -0.05 11.76
N VAL A 68 -6.51 0.85 11.93
CA VAL A 68 -5.86 1.07 13.23
C VAL A 68 -6.52 2.28 13.87
N ALA A 69 -7.12 2.09 15.05
CA ALA A 69 -7.59 3.18 15.88
C ALA A 69 -6.73 3.19 17.15
N ARG A 70 -6.09 4.33 17.44
CA ARG A 70 -5.58 4.56 18.79
C ARG A 70 -6.79 4.84 19.64
N LEU A 71 -7.08 3.95 20.59
CA LEU A 71 -8.01 4.29 21.65
C LEU A 71 -7.32 5.39 22.45
N GLU A 72 -7.95 6.56 22.54
CA GLU A 72 -7.58 7.49 23.59
C GLU A 72 -7.79 6.76 24.92
N PRO A 73 -6.86 6.85 25.87
CA PRO A 73 -7.15 6.40 27.21
C PRO A 73 -8.44 7.09 27.61
N THR A 74 -9.50 6.32 27.86
CA THR A 74 -10.62 6.87 28.59
C THR A 74 -10.01 7.34 29.89
N HIS A 75 -9.96 8.65 30.12
CA HIS A 75 -9.69 9.17 31.45
C HIS A 75 -10.83 8.64 32.31
N ASP A 76 -10.58 7.51 32.97
CA ASP A 76 -11.46 7.03 34.01
C ASP A 76 -11.22 7.98 35.19
N PRO A 77 -12.22 8.79 35.59
CA PRO A 77 -12.07 9.65 36.76
C PRO A 77 -11.86 8.86 38.06
N ALA A 78 -11.90 7.52 38.04
CA ALA A 78 -11.58 6.63 39.13
C ALA A 78 -10.16 6.03 39.11
N ASP A 79 -9.33 6.29 38.08
CA ASP A 79 -7.91 5.88 38.05
C ASP A 79 -7.05 6.98 38.74
N PRO A 80 -6.38 6.69 39.88
CA PRO A 80 -5.75 7.69 40.76
C PRO A 80 -4.52 8.40 40.18
#